data_AF-A0A7Y3MLB7-F1
#
_entry.id   AF-A0A7Y3MLB7-F1
#
_cell.length_a   1.000
_cell.length_b   1.000
_cell.length_c   1.000
_cell.angle_alpha   90.00
_cell.angle_beta   90.00
_cell.angle_gamma   90.00
#
_symmetry.space_group_name_H-M   'P 1'
#
loop_
_entity.id
_entity.type
_entity.pdbx_description
1 polymer ?
#
loop_
_entity_poly.entity_id
_entity_poly.type
_entity_poly.pdbx_seq_one_letter_code
_entity_poly.pdbx_strand_id
1 'polypeptide(L)'
;MKIREIRAMKGPNYWSVRRHKLIVMVLDLEEMEQLPSDKIDGFSERLKAMFPTMFSHRCSVGEPGGFFQRVDEGTWMGHIIEHIALEVQTLAGMDVGFGRTRGYGEEGVYSVVFAYMEERVGRYAAEASVKICEALISGKEYDLTDDIQEMR
;
A
#
# COMPACT_ATOMS: atom_id res chain seq x y z
N MET A 1 12.00 1.90 6.59
CA MET A 1 10.88 1.01 6.95
C MET A 1 11.34 -0.41 6.71
N LYS A 2 10.84 -1.39 7.48
CA LYS A 2 11.32 -2.77 7.38
C LYS A 2 10.19 -3.77 7.30
N ILE A 3 10.21 -4.57 6.23
CA ILE A 3 9.33 -5.72 6.08
C ILE A 3 9.83 -6.82 7.02
N ARG A 4 9.00 -7.20 8.00
CA ARG A 4 9.29 -8.31 8.93
C ARG A 4 8.84 -9.65 8.38
N GLU A 5 7.71 -9.67 7.69
CA GLU A 5 7.13 -10.90 7.15
C GLU A 5 6.19 -10.60 5.97
N ILE A 6 6.16 -11.49 4.97
CA ILE A 6 5.13 -11.51 3.92
C ILE A 6 4.51 -12.91 3.84
N ARG A 7 3.23 -13.02 4.14
CA ARG A 7 2.44 -14.24 4.02
C ARG A 7 1.36 -14.09 2.97
N ALA A 8 1.15 -15.14 2.18
CA ALA A 8 -0.01 -15.25 1.31
C ALA A 8 -1.04 -16.17 1.93
N MET A 9 -2.24 -15.65 2.15
CA MET A 9 -3.39 -16.41 2.60
C MET A 9 -4.10 -17.03 1.40
N LYS A 10 -4.57 -18.27 1.59
CA LYS A 10 -5.40 -19.03 0.65
C LYS A 10 -6.58 -19.63 1.40
N GLY A 11 -7.80 -19.21 1.03
CA GLY A 11 -9.03 -19.68 1.66
C GLY A 11 -9.52 -18.77 2.80
N PRO A 12 -10.49 -19.24 3.61
CA PRO A 12 -11.00 -18.51 4.76
C PRO A 12 -9.87 -18.05 5.69
N ASN A 13 -9.93 -16.80 6.13
CA ASN A 13 -8.88 -16.20 6.95
C ASN A 13 -9.47 -15.17 7.91
N TYR A 14 -8.63 -14.74 8.87
CA TYR A 14 -8.98 -13.78 9.91
C TYR A 14 -9.41 -12.41 9.36
N TRP A 15 -8.81 -11.96 8.24
CA TRP A 15 -8.97 -10.61 7.72
C TRP A 15 -10.28 -10.39 6.96
N SER A 16 -10.79 -11.46 6.33
CA SER A 16 -12.04 -11.42 5.61
C SER A 16 -12.65 -12.82 5.46
N VAL A 17 -13.94 -12.92 5.79
CA VAL A 17 -14.73 -14.13 5.55
C VAL A 17 -15.11 -14.32 4.08
N ARG A 18 -14.96 -13.29 3.24
CA ARG A 18 -15.34 -13.32 1.80
C ARG A 18 -14.15 -13.25 0.84
N ARG A 19 -12.98 -12.77 1.30
CA ARG A 19 -11.79 -12.61 0.46
C ARG A 19 -10.75 -13.64 0.85
N HIS A 20 -10.48 -14.58 -0.03
CA HIS A 20 -9.65 -15.76 0.26
C HIS A 20 -8.20 -15.64 -0.18
N LYS A 21 -7.87 -14.68 -1.06
CA LYS A 21 -6.54 -14.45 -1.59
C LYS A 21 -6.04 -13.09 -1.10
N LEU A 22 -5.30 -13.09 0.00
CA LEU A 22 -4.78 -11.88 0.63
C LEU A 22 -3.29 -12.01 0.91
N ILE A 23 -2.53 -10.97 0.64
CA ILE A 23 -1.19 -10.79 1.21
C ILE A 23 -1.36 -10.17 2.59
N VAL A 24 -0.60 -10.68 3.55
CA VAL A 24 -0.47 -10.13 4.90
C VAL A 24 1.01 -9.81 5.08
N MET A 25 1.32 -8.52 5.03
CA MET A 25 2.67 -8.01 5.27
C MET A 25 2.74 -7.43 6.67
N VAL A 26 3.70 -7.89 7.48
CA VAL A 26 4.04 -7.26 8.75
C VAL A 26 5.12 -6.23 8.47
N LEU A 27 4.78 -4.95 8.62
CA LEU A 27 5.64 -3.82 8.30
C LEU A 27 5.96 -3.05 9.58
N ASP A 28 7.24 -2.84 9.82
CA ASP A 28 7.78 -1.95 10.83
C ASP A 28 8.04 -0.58 10.21
N LEU A 29 7.38 0.46 10.70
CA LEU A 29 7.56 1.82 10.20
C LEU A 29 8.87 2.45 10.69
N GLU A 30 9.48 1.93 11.75
CA GLU A 30 10.66 2.50 12.37
C GLU A 30 10.43 4.00 12.68
N GLU A 31 11.34 4.88 12.27
CA GLU A 31 11.20 6.34 12.47
C GLU A 31 9.96 6.94 11.78
N MET A 32 9.44 6.29 10.74
CA MET A 32 8.25 6.76 10.01
C MET A 32 6.97 6.73 10.84
N GLU A 33 6.96 6.03 11.98
CA GLU A 33 5.82 6.09 12.91
C GLU A 33 5.55 7.52 13.42
N GLN A 34 6.60 8.34 13.54
CA GLN A 34 6.49 9.72 14.02
C GLN A 34 6.27 10.75 12.89
N LEU A 35 6.33 10.28 11.64
CA LEU A 35 6.27 11.07 10.41
C LEU A 35 5.10 10.59 9.52
N PRO A 36 3.84 10.86 9.91
CA PRO A 36 2.70 10.69 9.01
C PRO A 36 2.83 11.57 7.75
N SER A 37 2.05 11.26 6.72
CA SER A 37 2.21 11.85 5.38
C SER A 37 2.16 13.38 5.32
N ASP A 38 1.41 14.03 6.20
CA ASP A 38 1.29 15.49 6.32
C ASP A 38 2.56 16.16 6.84
N LYS A 39 3.46 15.41 7.49
CA LYS A 39 4.75 15.92 7.98
C LYS A 39 5.91 15.72 7.00
N ILE A 40 5.64 15.14 5.82
CA ILE A 40 6.67 14.84 4.83
C ILE A 40 6.51 15.81 3.66
N ASP A 41 7.42 16.77 3.56
CA ASP A 41 7.33 17.84 2.58
C ASP A 41 7.23 17.32 1.14
N GLY A 42 6.17 17.77 0.45
CA GLY A 42 5.88 17.44 -0.95
C GLY A 42 5.47 15.98 -1.20
N PHE A 43 5.28 15.16 -0.16
CA PHE A 43 4.98 13.74 -0.33
C PHE A 43 3.64 13.53 -1.04
N SER A 44 2.60 14.24 -0.62
CA SER A 44 1.25 14.10 -1.18
C SER A 44 1.23 14.45 -2.67
N GLU A 45 1.90 15.52 -3.07
CA GLU A 45 2.01 15.98 -4.44
C GLU A 45 2.73 14.95 -5.31
N ARG A 46 3.85 14.39 -4.83
CA ARG A 46 4.58 13.34 -5.53
C ARG A 46 3.73 12.07 -5.68
N LEU A 47 3.01 11.67 -4.63
CA LEU A 47 2.13 10.50 -4.68
C LEU A 47 0.98 10.70 -5.69
N LYS A 48 0.32 11.86 -5.68
CA LYS A 48 -0.75 12.22 -6.62
C LYS A 48 -0.26 12.28 -8.06
N ALA A 49 0.95 12.80 -8.28
CA ALA A 49 1.56 12.87 -9.61
C ALA A 49 1.91 11.48 -10.15
N MET A 50 2.41 10.58 -9.30
CA MET A 50 2.77 9.22 -9.68
C MET A 50 1.54 8.33 -9.93
N PHE A 51 0.51 8.44 -9.09
CA PHE A 51 -0.68 7.58 -9.15
C PHE A 51 -1.98 8.39 -9.28
N PRO A 52 -2.19 9.14 -10.39
CA PRO A 52 -3.39 9.98 -10.56
C PRO A 52 -4.70 9.16 -10.51
N THR A 53 -4.65 7.89 -10.93
CA THR A 53 -5.76 6.93 -10.94
C THR A 53 -6.23 6.49 -9.55
N MET A 54 -5.40 6.62 -8.51
CA MET A 54 -5.80 6.40 -7.11
C MET A 54 -6.87 7.38 -6.65
N PHE A 55 -7.18 8.44 -7.40
CA PHE A 55 -8.34 9.30 -7.11
C PHE A 55 -9.64 8.49 -7.03
N SER A 56 -9.76 7.40 -7.79
CA SER A 56 -10.91 6.51 -7.74
C SER A 56 -10.92 5.57 -6.52
N HIS A 57 -9.81 5.46 -5.77
CA HIS A 57 -9.74 4.60 -4.59
C HIS A 57 -10.68 5.13 -3.52
N ARG A 58 -11.68 4.32 -3.19
CA ARG A 58 -12.61 4.61 -2.10
C ARG A 58 -12.00 4.07 -0.80
N CYS A 59 -11.63 4.98 0.09
CA CYS A 59 -11.26 4.65 1.48
C CYS A 59 -12.51 4.64 2.38
N SER A 60 -12.33 4.71 3.70
CA SER A 60 -13.41 4.78 4.70
C SER A 60 -14.38 5.96 4.50
N VAL A 61 -13.94 7.03 3.83
CA VAL A 61 -14.76 8.21 3.49
C VAL A 61 -15.89 7.85 2.50
N GLY A 62 -15.71 6.80 1.69
CA GLY A 62 -16.75 6.29 0.79
C GLY A 62 -16.96 7.07 -0.52
N GLU A 63 -16.28 8.20 -0.69
CA GLU A 63 -16.33 9.05 -1.88
C GLU A 63 -15.02 9.03 -2.70
N PRO A 64 -15.08 9.32 -4.01
CA PRO A 64 -13.88 9.52 -4.84
C PRO A 64 -12.99 10.62 -4.27
N GLY A 65 -11.67 10.40 -4.30
CA GLY A 65 -10.67 11.31 -3.74
C GLY A 65 -10.47 11.17 -2.22
N GLY A 66 -11.32 10.38 -1.53
CA GLY A 66 -11.24 10.21 -0.08
C GLY A 66 -9.90 9.65 0.41
N PHE A 67 -9.20 8.85 -0.39
CA PHE A 67 -7.84 8.42 -0.05
C PHE A 67 -6.85 9.59 -0.03
N PHE A 68 -6.84 10.44 -1.07
CA PHE A 68 -5.94 11.58 -1.11
C PHE A 68 -6.26 12.62 -0.04
N GLN A 69 -7.54 12.81 0.31
CA GLN A 69 -7.90 13.63 1.47
C GLN A 69 -7.24 13.12 2.76
N ARG A 70 -7.24 11.80 2.99
CA ARG A 70 -6.57 11.19 4.17
C ARG A 70 -5.06 11.33 4.12
N VAL A 71 -4.46 11.34 2.93
CA VAL A 71 -3.02 11.61 2.76
C VAL A 71 -2.70 13.06 3.12
N ASP A 72 -3.53 14.01 2.66
CA ASP A 72 -3.37 15.45 2.96
C ASP A 72 -3.61 15.77 4.45
N GLU A 73 -4.58 15.11 5.09
CA GLU A 73 -4.85 15.25 6.53
C GLU A 73 -3.79 14.60 7.42
N GLY A 74 -2.99 13.69 6.86
CA GLY A 74 -2.04 12.88 7.60
C GLY A 74 -2.52 11.45 7.84
N THR A 75 -1.77 10.50 7.29
CA THR A 75 -1.96 9.07 7.54
C THR A 75 -0.62 8.34 7.56
N TRP A 76 -0.60 7.14 8.16
CA TRP A 76 0.62 6.35 8.33
C TRP A 76 0.99 5.61 7.06
N MET A 77 2.29 5.42 6.86
CA MET A 77 2.84 4.79 5.65
C MET A 77 2.28 3.38 5.40
N GLY A 78 1.95 2.62 6.44
CA GLY A 78 1.32 1.30 6.26
C GLY A 78 0.02 1.34 5.44
N HIS A 79 -0.82 2.35 5.67
CA HIS A 79 -2.07 2.55 4.91
C HIS A 79 -1.80 3.04 3.49
N ILE A 80 -0.77 3.85 3.28
CA ILE A 80 -0.40 4.33 1.94
C ILE A 80 0.20 3.20 1.11
N ILE A 81 1.06 2.37 1.71
CA ILE A 81 1.67 1.19 1.11
C ILE A 81 0.62 0.17 0.70
N GLU A 82 -0.45 -0.02 1.49
CA GLU A 82 -1.61 -0.82 1.09
C GLU A 82 -2.20 -0.32 -0.24
N HIS A 83 -2.46 0.98 -0.36
CA HIS A 83 -3.03 1.57 -1.56
C HIS A 83 -2.08 1.49 -2.75
N ILE A 84 -0.77 1.72 -2.55
CA ILE A 84 0.26 1.54 -3.59
C ILE A 84 0.27 0.09 -4.08
N ALA A 85 0.25 -0.90 -3.17
CA ALA A 85 0.25 -2.31 -3.53
C ALA A 85 -0.98 -2.72 -4.36
N LEU A 86 -2.15 -2.13 -4.09
CA LEU A 86 -3.36 -2.34 -4.90
C LEU A 86 -3.27 -1.66 -6.27
N GLU A 87 -2.75 -0.43 -6.31
CA GLU A 87 -2.67 0.35 -7.55
C GLU A 87 -1.68 -0.26 -8.53
N VAL A 88 -0.48 -0.66 -8.09
CA VAL A 88 0.51 -1.23 -9.01
C VAL A 88 0.04 -2.54 -9.62
N GLN A 89 -0.74 -3.34 -8.87
CA GLN A 89 -1.41 -4.52 -9.42
C GLN A 89 -2.48 -4.13 -10.45
N THR A 90 -3.26 -3.08 -10.17
CA THR A 90 -4.27 -2.55 -11.10
C THR A 90 -3.64 -2.06 -12.40
N LEU A 91 -2.53 -1.32 -12.33
CA LEU A 91 -1.77 -0.85 -13.49
C LEU A 91 -1.15 -2.00 -14.30
N ALA A 92 -0.81 -3.12 -13.64
CA ALA A 92 -0.40 -4.36 -14.28
C ALA A 92 -1.57 -5.19 -14.86
N GLY A 93 -2.82 -4.76 -14.68
CA GLY A 93 -4.01 -5.37 -15.28
C GLY A 93 -4.78 -6.34 -14.38
N MET A 94 -4.48 -6.38 -13.08
CA MET A 94 -5.22 -7.20 -12.12
C MET A 94 -6.30 -6.39 -11.41
N ASP A 95 -7.54 -6.90 -11.43
CA ASP A 95 -8.67 -6.28 -10.71
C ASP A 95 -8.65 -6.64 -9.22
N VAL A 96 -7.94 -5.83 -8.43
CA VAL A 96 -7.86 -5.93 -6.97
C VAL A 96 -8.21 -4.59 -6.32
N GLY A 97 -8.96 -4.65 -5.22
CA GLY A 97 -9.40 -3.42 -4.54
C GLY A 97 -9.79 -3.59 -3.08
N PHE A 98 -9.41 -4.71 -2.46
CA PHE A 98 -9.61 -4.92 -1.03
C PHE A 98 -8.29 -4.75 -0.30
N GLY A 99 -8.26 -3.80 0.64
CA GLY A 99 -7.15 -3.55 1.53
C GLY A 99 -7.61 -3.37 2.97
N ARG A 100 -6.71 -3.61 3.92
CA ARG A 100 -6.87 -3.31 5.33
C ARG A 100 -5.54 -3.21 6.06
N THR A 101 -5.34 -2.08 6.73
CA THR A 101 -4.19 -1.87 7.61
C THR A 101 -4.63 -1.78 9.07
N ARG A 102 -3.93 -2.50 9.95
CA ARG A 102 -4.19 -2.56 11.40
C ARG A 102 -2.87 -2.68 12.15
N GLY A 103 -2.82 -2.16 13.38
CA GLY A 103 -1.67 -2.36 14.26
C GLY A 103 -1.43 -3.85 14.55
N TYR A 104 -0.17 -4.24 14.71
CA TYR A 104 0.26 -5.61 14.94
C TYR A 104 0.29 -6.00 16.44
N GLY A 105 0.08 -5.03 17.34
CA GLY A 105 0.19 -5.19 18.80
C GLY A 105 1.51 -4.68 19.38
N GLU A 106 2.43 -4.23 18.51
CA GLU A 106 3.66 -3.51 18.84
C GLU A 106 3.58 -2.10 18.24
N GLU A 107 4.07 -1.10 18.95
CA GLU A 107 4.09 0.29 18.48
C GLU A 107 4.92 0.43 17.20
N GLY A 108 4.42 1.17 16.22
CA GLY A 108 5.08 1.34 14.92
C GLY A 108 5.00 0.14 13.98
N VAL A 109 4.39 -0.99 14.40
CA VAL A 109 4.30 -2.20 13.59
C VAL A 109 2.87 -2.47 13.16
N TYR A 110 2.68 -2.73 11.88
CA TYR A 110 1.37 -2.88 11.25
C TYR A 110 1.26 -4.17 10.45
N SER A 111 0.08 -4.77 10.47
CA SER A 111 -0.37 -5.71 9.44
C SER A 111 -0.97 -4.90 8.30
N VAL A 112 -0.28 -4.89 7.16
CA VAL A 112 -0.72 -4.32 5.90
C VAL A 112 -1.26 -5.45 5.05
N VAL A 113 -2.57 -5.43 4.79
CA VAL A 113 -3.27 -6.55 4.13
C VAL A 113 -3.92 -6.06 2.85
N PHE A 114 -3.72 -6.79 1.75
CA PHE A 114 -4.34 -6.45 0.48
C PHE A 114 -4.62 -7.68 -0.37
N ALA A 115 -5.60 -7.58 -1.27
CA ALA A 115 -5.96 -8.66 -2.17
C ALA A 115 -4.93 -8.85 -3.29
N TYR A 116 -4.82 -10.10 -3.74
CA TYR A 116 -4.03 -10.48 -4.91
C TYR A 116 -4.85 -11.39 -5.83
N MET A 117 -4.55 -11.37 -7.14
CA MET A 117 -5.04 -12.38 -8.09
C MET A 117 -4.08 -13.56 -8.20
N GLU A 118 -2.79 -13.26 -8.42
CA GLU A 118 -1.69 -14.22 -8.47
C GLU A 118 -0.74 -14.02 -7.28
N GLU A 119 -0.39 -15.10 -6.58
CA GLU A 119 0.37 -15.01 -5.32
C GLU A 119 1.75 -14.38 -5.52
N ARG A 120 2.45 -14.78 -6.59
CA ARG A 120 3.79 -14.25 -6.90
C ARG A 120 3.74 -12.74 -7.09
N VAL A 121 2.73 -12.26 -7.81
CA VAL A 121 2.52 -10.83 -8.05
C VAL A 121 2.14 -10.10 -6.76
N GLY A 122 1.27 -10.67 -5.93
CA GLY A 122 0.94 -10.07 -4.63
C GLY A 122 2.16 -9.91 -3.72
N ARG A 123 3.05 -10.91 -3.67
CA ARG A 123 4.31 -10.83 -2.91
C ARG A 123 5.24 -9.76 -3.47
N TYR A 124 5.37 -9.69 -4.79
CA TYR A 124 6.15 -8.65 -5.44
C TYR A 124 5.59 -7.25 -5.16
N ALA A 125 4.28 -7.07 -5.28
CA ALA A 125 3.60 -5.81 -4.99
C ALA A 125 3.79 -5.34 -3.54
N ALA A 126 3.86 -6.27 -2.57
CA ALA A 126 4.21 -5.93 -1.18
C ALA A 126 5.61 -5.30 -1.10
N GLU A 127 6.62 -5.89 -1.73
CA GLU A 127 7.98 -5.34 -1.70
C GLU A 127 8.12 -4.05 -2.51
N ALA A 128 7.55 -4.01 -3.72
CA ALA A 128 7.59 -2.86 -4.60
C ALA A 128 6.90 -1.65 -3.96
N SER A 129 5.73 -1.85 -3.33
CA SER A 129 4.99 -0.75 -2.68
C SER A 129 5.78 -0.07 -1.56
N VAL A 130 6.60 -0.81 -0.80
CA VAL A 130 7.50 -0.23 0.21
C VAL A 130 8.61 0.58 -0.46
N LYS A 131 9.27 0.03 -1.49
CA LYS A 131 10.33 0.73 -2.24
C LYS A 131 9.85 2.03 -2.87
N ILE A 132 8.68 1.98 -3.52
CA ILE A 132 8.02 3.15 -4.12
C ILE A 132 7.73 4.19 -3.04
N CYS A 133 7.15 3.78 -1.91
CA CYS A 133 6.85 4.68 -0.81
C CYS A 133 8.13 5.35 -0.27
N GLU A 134 9.22 4.60 -0.07
CA GLU A 134 10.51 5.16 0.38
C GLU A 134 11.13 6.13 -0.63
N ALA A 135 10.99 5.86 -1.93
CA ALA A 135 11.42 6.80 -2.99
C ALA A 135 10.60 8.10 -2.94
N LEU A 136 9.28 8.00 -2.79
CA LEU A 136 8.38 9.15 -2.64
C LEU A 136 8.68 9.94 -1.36
N ILE A 137 8.96 9.29 -0.24
CA ILE A 137 9.36 9.94 1.02
C ILE A 137 10.66 10.73 0.80
N SER A 138 11.65 10.11 0.16
CA SER A 138 12.97 10.72 -0.07
C SER A 138 13.03 11.70 -1.25
N GLY A 139 11.91 11.90 -1.96
CA GLY A 139 11.85 12.78 -3.14
C GLY A 139 12.70 12.29 -4.31
N LYS A 140 13.00 10.99 -4.37
CA LYS A 140 13.76 10.37 -5.46
C LYS A 140 12.85 10.04 -6.63
N GLU A 141 13.38 10.14 -7.83
CA GLU A 141 12.71 9.61 -9.02
C GLU A 141 12.62 8.08 -8.92
N TYR A 142 11.49 7.54 -9.40
CA TYR A 142 11.21 6.12 -9.39
C TYR A 142 10.44 5.77 -10.67
N ASP A 143 10.94 4.79 -11.42
CA ASP A 143 10.32 4.30 -12.64
C ASP A 143 9.49 3.04 -12.36
N LEU A 144 8.19 3.10 -12.60
CA LEU A 144 7.26 1.99 -12.41
C LEU A 144 7.30 0.96 -13.56
N THR A 145 7.98 1.26 -14.67
CA THR A 145 7.92 0.45 -15.89
C THR A 145 8.36 -0.98 -15.65
N ASP A 146 9.48 -1.17 -14.96
CA ASP A 146 10.02 -2.51 -14.65
C ASP A 146 9.12 -3.27 -13.67
N ASP A 147 8.58 -2.58 -12.65
CA ASP A 147 7.65 -3.20 -11.70
C ASP A 147 6.37 -3.68 -12.39
N ILE A 148 5.78 -2.84 -13.26
CA ILE A 148 4.57 -3.18 -14.01
C ILE A 148 4.84 -4.33 -14.99
N GLN A 149 6.02 -4.35 -15.62
CA GLN A 149 6.40 -5.40 -16.56
C GLN A 149 6.62 -6.75 -15.86
N GLU A 150 7.21 -6.77 -14.66
CA GLU A 150 7.38 -8.00 -13.86
C GLU A 150 6.04 -8.56 -13.35
N MET A 151 5.03 -7.70 -13.18
CA MET A 151 3.69 -8.09 -12.72
C MET A 151 2.71 -8.50 -13.83
N ARG A 152 3.05 -8.28 -15.11
CA ARG A 152 2.25 -8.66 -16.28
C ARG A 152 2.50 -10.09 -16.75
#